data_AF-A0A800N213-F1
#
_entry.id   AF-A0A800N213-F1
#
_cell.length_a   1.000
_cell.length_b   1.000
_cell.length_c   1.000
_cell.angle_alpha   90.00
_cell.angle_beta   90.00
_cell.angle_gamma   90.00
#
_symmetry.space_group_name_H-M   'P 1'
#
loop_
_entity.id
_entity.type
_entity.pdbx_description
1 polymer ?
#
loop_
_entity_poly.entity_id
_entity_poly.type
_entity_poly.pdbx_seq_one_letter_code
_entity_poly.pdbx_strand_id
1 'polypeptide(L)'
;MNTLQSSTCLLLCTAVLSGCDPPLPKKKSAQASGIPVEQAADWPEGTVIVVGNEPILASEIENWADTIALVEPSHSRPDHLRKALTNLVLHKKVARQILPEECERARIKAVRALEDLRSGSGISKEGPQVVRVTGAWNDIEQDIGLDRWGASRGQNARNWQLLETLGGWSVMRASMTPAEWLPNSDVTIEHVTFYYLEPATMKREIETALEKLPIRVLDKQWREILPVYYDHLVTNESP
;
A
#
# COMPACT_ATOMS: atom_id res chain seq x y z
N MET A 1 14.48 33.38 -51.34
CA MET A 1 15.80 33.69 -50.78
C MET A 1 16.54 32.37 -50.60
N ASN A 2 17.45 32.10 -51.55
CA ASN A 2 18.71 31.32 -51.53
C ASN A 2 18.81 30.08 -50.60
N THR A 3 18.84 28.83 -51.12
CA THR A 3 20.02 28.05 -51.63
C THR A 3 21.07 27.76 -50.53
N LEU A 4 21.81 26.66 -50.41
CA LEU A 4 22.09 25.40 -51.15
C LEU A 4 23.08 24.60 -50.25
N GLN A 5 23.20 23.29 -50.46
CA GLN A 5 24.44 22.46 -50.46
C GLN A 5 25.46 22.53 -49.29
N SER A 6 25.80 21.42 -48.64
CA SER A 6 26.70 20.32 -49.09
C SER A 6 28.19 20.56 -48.75
N SER A 7 28.82 19.44 -48.40
CA SER A 7 30.24 19.10 -48.61
C SER A 7 31.23 19.27 -47.45
N THR A 8 31.53 18.11 -46.84
CA THR A 8 32.81 17.36 -46.89
C THR A 8 34.17 18.08 -46.84
N CYS A 9 35.11 17.35 -46.21
CA CYS A 9 36.58 17.34 -46.29
C CYS A 9 37.34 18.19 -45.27
N LEU A 10 38.04 17.58 -44.30
CA LEU A 10 39.38 16.95 -44.37
C LEU A 10 40.51 17.97 -44.64
N LEU A 11 41.38 18.17 -43.65
CA LEU A 11 42.86 18.12 -43.69
C LEU A 11 43.41 18.88 -42.46
N LEU A 12 44.08 18.20 -41.52
CA LEU A 12 45.54 17.97 -41.47
C LEU A 12 46.36 19.27 -41.43
N CYS A 13 46.91 19.58 -40.24
CA CYS A 13 48.18 20.29 -40.11
C CYS A 13 48.99 19.71 -38.95
N THR A 14 50.24 19.41 -39.29
CA THR A 14 51.30 18.74 -38.56
C THR A 14 52.10 19.69 -37.66
N ALA A 15 52.55 19.14 -36.53
CA ALA A 15 53.87 19.24 -35.89
C ALA A 15 54.53 20.62 -35.64
N VAL A 16 54.88 20.88 -34.37
CA VAL A 16 56.23 21.35 -33.98
C VAL A 16 56.63 20.71 -32.65
N LEU A 17 57.81 20.07 -32.65
CA LEU A 17 58.57 19.60 -31.49
C LEU A 17 59.24 20.79 -30.78
N SER A 18 59.24 20.83 -29.45
CA SER A 18 60.41 21.25 -28.66
C SER A 18 60.14 20.99 -27.17
N GLY A 19 61.05 20.25 -26.54
CA GLY A 19 60.96 19.86 -25.13
C GLY A 19 61.33 20.97 -24.15
N CYS A 20 60.92 20.75 -22.90
CA CYS A 20 61.62 21.02 -21.65
C CYS A 20 60.65 20.68 -20.51
N ASP A 21 60.85 19.54 -19.85
CA ASP A 21 60.42 19.34 -18.45
C ASP A 21 61.50 19.94 -17.53
N PRO A 22 61.24 20.34 -16.27
CA PRO A 22 59.98 20.43 -15.49
C PRO A 22 59.86 21.84 -14.79
N PRO A 23 58.91 22.18 -13.88
CA PRO A 23 58.65 21.50 -12.59
C PRO A 23 57.15 21.25 -12.33
N LEU A 24 56.83 20.19 -11.58
CA LEU A 24 55.48 19.94 -11.05
C LEU A 24 55.04 21.07 -10.09
N PRO A 25 53.80 21.59 -10.23
CA PRO A 25 53.10 22.14 -9.09
C PRO A 25 51.69 21.55 -8.96
N LYS A 26 51.45 20.96 -7.79
CA LYS A 26 50.17 20.82 -7.08
C LYS A 26 49.04 20.16 -7.87
N LYS A 27 48.80 18.88 -7.54
CA LYS A 27 47.51 18.20 -7.70
C LYS A 27 46.38 19.19 -7.37
N LYS A 28 45.71 19.70 -8.40
CA LYS A 28 44.32 20.15 -8.26
C LYS A 28 43.57 18.89 -7.86
N SER A 29 43.10 18.87 -6.63
CA SER A 29 42.08 17.97 -6.14
C SER A 29 41.06 17.78 -7.25
N ALA A 30 40.98 16.56 -7.78
CA ALA A 30 39.81 16.14 -8.52
C ALA A 30 38.63 16.50 -7.61
N GLN A 31 37.81 17.44 -8.08
CA GLN A 31 36.48 17.64 -7.56
C GLN A 31 35.83 16.26 -7.70
N ALA A 32 35.76 15.55 -6.59
CA ALA A 32 34.90 14.41 -6.45
C ALA A 32 33.51 14.98 -6.74
N SER A 33 33.03 14.73 -7.95
CA SER A 33 31.63 14.77 -8.30
C SER A 33 30.95 13.85 -7.31
N GLY A 34 30.51 14.44 -6.20
CA GLY A 34 29.66 13.81 -5.21
C GLY A 34 28.35 13.52 -5.93
N ILE A 35 28.27 12.33 -6.52
CA ILE A 35 27.00 11.68 -6.74
C ILE A 35 26.35 11.66 -5.35
N PRO A 36 25.17 12.26 -5.15
CA PRO A 36 24.46 12.12 -3.90
C PRO A 36 24.32 10.61 -3.67
N VAL A 37 24.95 10.09 -2.61
CA VAL A 37 24.71 8.73 -2.18
C VAL A 37 23.28 8.74 -1.66
N GLU A 38 22.37 8.31 -2.52
CA GLU A 38 20.97 8.15 -2.20
C GLU A 38 20.87 7.19 -1.02
N GLN A 39 20.31 7.69 0.08
CA GLN A 39 20.21 6.94 1.31
C GLN A 39 19.34 5.72 1.03
N ALA A 40 19.91 4.52 1.16
CA ALA A 40 19.12 3.29 1.17
C ALA A 40 18.00 3.46 2.20
N ALA A 41 16.75 3.45 1.74
CA ALA A 41 15.62 3.66 2.64
C ALA A 41 15.62 2.56 3.71
N ASP A 42 15.68 2.97 4.98
CA ASP A 42 15.56 2.08 6.13
C ASP A 42 14.07 1.69 6.29
N TRP A 43 13.67 0.64 5.56
CA TRP A 43 12.33 0.09 5.68
C TRP A 43 12.15 -0.61 7.05
N PRO A 44 10.93 -0.63 7.62
CA PRO A 44 10.64 -1.38 8.83
C PRO A 44 11.05 -2.86 8.70
N GLU A 45 11.51 -3.45 9.80
CA GLU A 45 11.82 -4.87 9.85
C GLU A 45 10.61 -5.71 9.43
N GLY A 46 10.85 -6.73 8.61
CA GLY A 46 9.79 -7.60 8.05
C GLY A 46 9.09 -7.03 6.82
N THR A 47 9.53 -5.90 6.25
CA THR A 47 9.03 -5.40 4.96
C THR A 47 9.46 -6.33 3.82
N VAL A 48 8.49 -6.82 3.04
CA VAL A 48 8.71 -7.76 1.93
C VAL A 48 8.41 -7.16 0.56
N ILE A 49 7.47 -6.21 0.50
CA ILE A 49 7.09 -5.47 -0.69
C ILE A 49 6.98 -3.99 -0.32
N VAL A 50 7.34 -3.09 -1.23
CA VAL A 50 7.06 -1.65 -1.12
C VAL A 50 6.24 -1.25 -2.34
N VAL A 51 5.18 -0.48 -2.15
CA VAL A 51 4.37 0.10 -3.23
C VAL A 51 4.40 1.63 -3.12
N GLY A 52 5.01 2.30 -4.08
CA GLY A 52 5.36 3.71 -3.95
C GLY A 52 6.27 3.93 -2.73
N ASN A 53 5.76 4.64 -1.71
CA ASN A 53 6.46 4.92 -0.46
C ASN A 53 5.91 4.15 0.75
N GLU A 54 5.00 3.19 0.54
CA GLU A 54 4.37 2.44 1.62
C GLU A 54 4.97 1.03 1.74
N PRO A 55 5.54 0.66 2.90
CA PRO A 55 6.02 -0.70 3.16
C PRO A 55 4.85 -1.65 3.42
N ILE A 56 4.96 -2.87 2.89
CA ILE A 56 4.09 -4.01 3.18
C ILE A 56 4.92 -5.06 3.92
N LEU A 57 4.49 -5.36 5.15
CA LEU A 57 5.14 -6.35 5.99
C LEU A 57 4.58 -7.76 5.69
N ALA A 58 5.43 -8.79 5.82
CA ALA A 58 5.01 -10.19 5.71
C ALA A 58 3.80 -10.50 6.62
N SER A 59 3.89 -10.06 7.87
CA SER A 59 2.87 -10.27 8.89
C SER A 59 1.53 -9.63 8.52
N GLU A 60 1.52 -8.49 7.81
CA GLU A 60 0.27 -7.87 7.37
C GLU A 60 -0.50 -8.77 6.39
N ILE A 61 0.21 -9.47 5.50
CA ILE A 61 -0.39 -10.38 4.54
C ILE A 61 -0.79 -11.69 5.23
N GLU A 62 0.08 -12.24 6.06
CA GLU A 62 -0.14 -13.50 6.77
C GLU A 62 -1.33 -13.44 7.73
N ASN A 63 -1.54 -12.32 8.42
CA ASN A 63 -2.68 -12.10 9.31
C ASN A 63 -4.04 -12.30 8.60
N TRP A 64 -4.11 -12.06 7.29
CA TRP A 64 -5.33 -12.23 6.50
C TRP A 64 -5.42 -13.56 5.80
N ALA A 65 -4.31 -14.27 5.62
CA ALA A 65 -4.29 -15.49 4.84
C ALA A 65 -5.12 -16.62 5.49
N ASP A 66 -5.28 -16.61 6.82
CA ASP A 66 -6.18 -17.54 7.52
C ASP A 66 -7.66 -17.14 7.40
N THR A 67 -7.95 -15.86 7.13
CA THR A 67 -9.30 -15.42 6.73
C THR A 67 -9.59 -15.92 5.33
N ILE A 68 -8.62 -15.81 4.41
CA ILE A 68 -8.76 -16.28 3.04
C ILE A 68 -8.92 -17.80 3.00
N ALA A 69 -8.12 -18.55 3.75
CA ALA A 69 -8.21 -20.00 3.82
C ALA A 69 -9.59 -20.48 4.27
N LEU A 70 -10.27 -19.71 5.12
CA LEU A 70 -11.61 -20.03 5.58
C LEU A 70 -12.65 -19.85 4.47
N VAL A 71 -12.57 -18.77 3.68
CA VAL A 71 -13.53 -18.51 2.60
C VAL A 71 -13.23 -19.31 1.34
N GLU A 72 -11.97 -19.73 1.15
CA GLU A 72 -11.46 -20.38 -0.05
C GLU A 72 -10.61 -21.63 0.30
N PRO A 73 -11.20 -22.64 0.98
CA PRO A 73 -10.45 -23.75 1.59
C PRO A 73 -9.80 -24.70 0.59
N SER A 74 -10.24 -24.71 -0.67
CA SER A 74 -9.65 -25.53 -1.73
C SER A 74 -8.37 -24.93 -2.33
N HIS A 75 -8.07 -23.66 -2.05
CA HIS A 75 -6.89 -22.99 -2.59
C HIS A 75 -5.63 -23.28 -1.78
N SER A 76 -4.48 -23.17 -2.44
CA SER A 76 -3.18 -23.38 -1.80
C SER A 76 -2.80 -22.19 -0.91
N ARG A 77 -1.88 -22.40 0.04
CA ARG A 77 -1.37 -21.31 0.89
C ARG A 77 -0.76 -20.16 0.07
N PRO A 78 0.05 -20.38 -0.98
CA PRO A 78 0.50 -19.31 -1.86
C PRO A 78 -0.65 -18.51 -2.49
N ASP A 79 -1.74 -19.17 -2.88
CA ASP A 79 -2.92 -18.48 -3.41
C ASP A 79 -3.65 -17.66 -2.35
N HIS A 80 -3.71 -18.16 -1.10
CA HIS A 80 -4.26 -17.42 0.03
C HIS A 80 -3.47 -16.14 0.31
N LEU A 81 -2.13 -16.24 0.33
CA LEU A 81 -1.24 -15.09 0.50
C LEU A 81 -1.41 -14.08 -0.65
N ARG A 82 -1.49 -14.57 -1.90
CA ARG A 82 -1.72 -13.71 -3.07
C ARG A 82 -3.04 -12.94 -2.96
N LYS A 83 -4.13 -13.63 -2.61
CA LYS A 83 -5.46 -13.00 -2.42
C LYS A 83 -5.45 -12.03 -1.24
N ALA A 84 -4.78 -12.35 -0.12
CA ALA A 84 -4.63 -11.44 1.00
C ALA A 84 -3.87 -10.17 0.59
N LEU A 85 -2.76 -10.33 -0.14
CA LEU A 85 -1.99 -9.21 -0.68
C LEU A 85 -2.87 -8.32 -1.57
N THR A 86 -3.53 -8.88 -2.59
CA THR A 86 -4.24 -8.07 -3.61
C THR A 86 -5.57 -7.49 -3.13
N ASN A 87 -6.30 -8.22 -2.28
CA ASN A 87 -7.68 -7.83 -1.94
C ASN A 87 -7.76 -7.02 -0.64
N LEU A 88 -6.76 -7.14 0.24
CA LEU A 88 -6.83 -6.54 1.59
C LEU A 88 -5.68 -5.61 1.89
N VAL A 89 -4.45 -5.93 1.48
CA VAL A 89 -3.26 -5.17 1.93
C VAL A 89 -2.83 -4.12 0.90
N LEU A 90 -2.54 -4.53 -0.34
CA LEU A 90 -1.97 -3.68 -1.38
C LEU A 90 -2.82 -2.43 -1.63
N HIS A 91 -4.13 -2.61 -1.82
CA HIS A 91 -5.03 -1.50 -2.10
C HIS A 91 -5.17 -0.50 -0.95
N LYS A 92 -5.02 -0.92 0.32
CA LYS A 92 -5.00 0.00 1.46
C LYS A 92 -3.75 0.88 1.43
N LYS A 93 -2.59 0.28 1.15
CA LYS A 93 -1.32 1.00 1.01
C LYS A 93 -1.35 2.00 -0.14
N VAL A 94 -1.95 1.62 -1.28
CA VAL A 94 -2.18 2.55 -2.38
C VAL A 94 -3.13 3.67 -1.97
N ALA A 95 -4.27 3.34 -1.33
CA ALA A 95 -5.27 4.31 -0.92
C ALA A 95 -4.70 5.41 -0.02
N ARG A 96 -3.85 5.06 0.95
CA ARG A 96 -3.17 6.02 1.85
C ARG A 96 -2.35 7.07 1.09
N GLN A 97 -1.80 6.70 -0.06
CA GLN A 97 -0.93 7.58 -0.86
C GLN A 97 -1.71 8.54 -1.77
N ILE A 98 -3.02 8.30 -2.01
CA ILE A 98 -3.83 9.17 -2.86
C ILE A 98 -4.11 10.50 -2.16
N LEU A 99 -4.56 10.46 -0.90
CA LEU A 99 -4.87 11.63 -0.06
C LEU A 99 -4.29 11.42 1.35
N PRO A 100 -2.96 11.51 1.54
CA PRO A 100 -2.30 11.15 2.81
C PRO A 100 -2.78 12.00 3.99
N GLU A 101 -3.00 13.29 3.78
CA GLU A 101 -3.51 14.18 4.83
C GLU A 101 -4.93 13.83 5.26
N GLU A 102 -5.81 13.48 4.29
CA GLU A 102 -7.18 13.07 4.59
C GLU A 102 -7.22 11.70 5.28
N CYS A 103 -6.35 10.78 4.88
CA CYS A 103 -6.18 9.50 5.55
C CYS A 103 -5.83 9.69 7.03
N GLU A 104 -4.87 10.56 7.34
CA GLU A 104 -4.51 10.86 8.73
C GLU A 104 -5.63 11.58 9.49
N ARG A 105 -6.34 12.52 8.86
CA ARG A 105 -7.51 13.17 9.46
C ARG A 105 -8.62 12.17 9.78
N ALA A 106 -8.91 11.23 8.87
CA ALA A 106 -9.90 10.18 9.09
C ALA A 106 -9.47 9.23 10.22
N ARG A 107 -8.19 8.86 10.29
CA ARG A 107 -7.64 8.04 11.38
C ARG A 107 -7.82 8.71 12.74
N ILE A 108 -7.48 10.01 12.85
CA ILE A 108 -7.66 10.77 14.10
C ILE A 108 -9.13 10.81 14.52
N LYS A 109 -10.06 11.05 13.59
CA LYS A 109 -11.50 11.02 13.87
C LYS A 109 -11.96 9.63 14.35
N ALA A 110 -11.49 8.56 13.71
CA ALA A 110 -11.82 7.20 14.09
C ALA A 110 -11.24 6.82 15.47
N VAL A 111 -10.04 7.26 15.82
CA VAL A 111 -9.45 7.06 17.15
C VAL A 111 -10.29 7.75 18.23
N ARG A 112 -10.71 8.99 18.01
CA ARG A 112 -11.60 9.70 18.95
C ARG A 112 -12.95 8.99 19.10
N ALA A 113 -13.55 8.59 17.98
CA ALA A 113 -14.78 7.81 17.96
C ALA A 113 -14.65 6.48 18.73
N LEU A 114 -13.50 5.81 18.64
CA LEU A 114 -13.21 4.61 19.40
C LEU A 114 -13.18 4.88 20.92
N GLU A 115 -12.57 5.97 21.35
CA GLU A 115 -12.53 6.38 22.76
C GLU A 115 -13.94 6.71 23.28
N ASP A 116 -14.73 7.46 22.50
CA ASP A 116 -16.10 7.81 22.85
C ASP A 116 -17.02 6.58 22.94
N LEU A 117 -16.89 5.63 22.00
CA LEU A 117 -17.65 4.39 22.01
C LEU A 117 -17.24 3.45 23.14
N ARG A 118 -15.96 3.41 23.51
CA ARG A 118 -15.47 2.62 24.66
C ARG A 118 -15.92 3.22 26.00
N SER A 119 -16.03 4.54 26.09
CA SER A 119 -16.54 5.23 27.29
C SER A 119 -18.07 5.21 27.43
N GLY A 120 -18.79 4.78 26.38
CA GLY A 120 -20.26 4.79 26.35
C GLY A 120 -20.86 6.16 26.02
N SER A 121 -20.04 7.14 25.63
CA SER A 121 -20.46 8.49 25.26
C SER A 121 -21.21 8.52 23.91
N GLY A 122 -21.03 7.49 23.08
CA GLY A 122 -21.61 7.41 21.74
C GLY A 122 -20.87 8.28 20.72
N ILE A 123 -21.33 8.29 19.46
CA ILE A 123 -20.75 9.14 18.41
C ILE A 123 -21.49 10.49 18.34
N SER A 124 -20.78 11.56 17.98
CA SER A 124 -21.39 12.86 17.70
C SER A 124 -22.53 12.77 16.68
N LYS A 125 -23.61 13.53 16.91
CA LYS A 125 -24.77 13.60 16.00
C LYS A 125 -24.46 14.23 14.65
N GLU A 126 -23.39 15.01 14.56
CA GLU A 126 -22.96 15.67 13.32
C GLU A 126 -22.02 14.79 12.48
N GLY A 127 -21.58 13.65 13.03
CA GLY A 127 -20.67 12.71 12.35
C GLY A 127 -21.38 11.54 11.66
N PRO A 128 -20.61 10.62 11.05
CA PRO A 128 -21.16 9.35 10.58
C PRO A 128 -21.77 8.59 11.76
N GLN A 129 -22.89 7.92 11.52
CA GLN A 129 -23.63 7.21 12.56
C GLN A 129 -23.20 5.76 12.64
N VAL A 130 -23.37 5.15 13.82
CA VAL A 130 -23.18 3.71 14.00
C VAL A 130 -24.26 2.97 13.21
N VAL A 131 -23.82 2.07 12.34
CA VAL A 131 -24.66 1.18 11.55
C VAL A 131 -24.58 -0.22 12.14
N ARG A 132 -25.72 -0.90 12.21
CA ARG A 132 -25.81 -2.32 12.56
C ARG A 132 -26.18 -3.10 11.30
N VAL A 133 -25.35 -4.07 10.93
CA VAL A 133 -25.55 -4.94 9.76
C VAL A 133 -25.39 -6.39 10.15
N THR A 134 -26.10 -7.29 9.46
CA THR A 134 -26.02 -8.74 9.64
C THR A 134 -25.88 -9.40 8.28
N GLY A 135 -24.91 -10.30 8.13
CA GLY A 135 -24.70 -11.06 6.90
C GLY A 135 -23.30 -11.68 6.84
N ALA A 136 -22.95 -12.23 5.68
CA ALA A 136 -21.64 -12.81 5.37
C ALA A 136 -20.69 -11.80 4.70
N TRP A 137 -19.43 -12.18 4.50
CA TRP A 137 -18.42 -11.31 3.89
C TRP A 137 -18.73 -10.89 2.44
N ASN A 138 -19.52 -11.69 1.71
CA ASN A 138 -19.89 -11.49 0.31
C ASN A 138 -21.31 -10.93 0.14
N ASP A 139 -21.95 -10.50 1.22
CA ASP A 139 -23.28 -9.89 1.16
C ASP A 139 -23.18 -8.47 0.58
N ILE A 140 -23.61 -8.33 -0.68
CA ILE A 140 -23.57 -7.08 -1.44
C ILE A 140 -24.56 -6.04 -0.87
N GLU A 141 -25.66 -6.48 -0.26
CA GLU A 141 -26.68 -5.58 0.27
C GLU A 141 -26.26 -4.98 1.62
N GLN A 142 -25.51 -5.75 2.41
CA GLN A 142 -25.12 -5.37 3.78
C GLN A 142 -23.73 -4.74 3.89
N ASP A 143 -22.91 -4.83 2.83
CA ASP A 143 -21.56 -4.24 2.74
C ASP A 143 -20.66 -4.52 3.97
N ILE A 144 -20.71 -5.76 4.48
CA ILE A 144 -19.84 -6.16 5.60
C ILE A 144 -18.39 -6.18 5.15
N GLY A 145 -18.14 -6.80 3.99
CA GLY A 145 -16.81 -6.94 3.43
C GLY A 145 -15.95 -7.97 4.18
N LEU A 146 -14.92 -8.48 3.48
CA LEU A 146 -14.03 -9.50 4.02
C LEU A 146 -13.18 -8.99 5.19
N ASP A 147 -12.85 -7.70 5.21
CA ASP A 147 -12.08 -7.09 6.28
C ASP A 147 -12.86 -7.07 7.61
N ARG A 148 -14.07 -6.53 7.64
CA ARG A 148 -14.88 -6.51 8.88
C ARG A 148 -15.32 -7.90 9.29
N TRP A 149 -15.70 -8.74 8.33
CA TRP A 149 -16.05 -10.14 8.60
C TRP A 149 -14.87 -10.89 9.20
N GLY A 150 -13.68 -10.83 8.59
CA GLY A 150 -12.49 -11.49 9.11
C GLY A 150 -12.04 -10.93 10.46
N ALA A 151 -12.14 -9.60 10.65
CA ALA A 151 -11.78 -8.94 11.89
C ALA A 151 -12.74 -9.27 13.04
N SER A 152 -13.99 -9.69 12.76
CA SER A 152 -14.96 -10.11 13.78
C SER A 152 -14.63 -11.47 14.41
N ARG A 153 -13.73 -12.25 13.79
CA ARG A 153 -13.22 -13.50 14.36
C ARG A 153 -12.40 -13.21 15.62
N GLY A 154 -12.77 -13.83 16.74
CA GLY A 154 -12.09 -13.65 18.02
C GLY A 154 -12.44 -12.37 18.77
N GLN A 155 -13.39 -11.56 18.26
CA GLN A 155 -13.92 -10.43 19.01
C GLN A 155 -14.95 -10.87 20.06
N ASN A 156 -15.08 -10.03 21.10
CA ASN A 156 -16.22 -10.08 22.00
C ASN A 156 -17.15 -8.89 21.71
N ALA A 157 -18.43 -9.03 22.06
CA ALA A 157 -19.45 -8.01 21.81
C ALA A 157 -19.28 -6.69 22.58
N ARG A 158 -18.29 -6.59 23.47
CA ARG A 158 -18.04 -5.39 24.27
C ARG A 158 -16.85 -4.58 23.76
N ASN A 159 -15.98 -5.16 22.95
CA ASN A 159 -14.72 -4.55 22.58
C ASN A 159 -14.82 -3.88 21.22
N TRP A 160 -15.03 -2.57 21.23
CA TRP A 160 -14.77 -1.75 20.06
C TRP A 160 -13.30 -1.79 19.67
N GLN A 161 -13.02 -1.89 18.38
CA GLN A 161 -11.68 -1.87 17.81
C GLN A 161 -11.61 -0.96 16.57
N LEU A 162 -10.40 -0.47 16.30
CA LEU A 162 -10.08 0.26 15.09
C LEU A 162 -9.64 -0.73 14.01
N LEU A 163 -10.19 -0.59 12.82
CA LEU A 163 -9.86 -1.37 11.64
C LEU A 163 -9.69 -0.42 10.45
N GLU A 164 -8.59 -0.53 9.74
CA GLU A 164 -8.49 0.13 8.43
C GLU A 164 -9.28 -0.67 7.39
N THR A 165 -10.14 0.01 6.65
CA THR A 165 -10.89 -0.54 5.51
C THR A 165 -10.36 0.06 4.22
N LEU A 166 -10.86 -0.39 3.07
CA LEU A 166 -10.52 0.27 1.82
C LEU A 166 -10.94 1.76 1.89
N GLY A 167 -9.99 2.68 1.71
CA GLY A 167 -10.23 4.12 1.66
C GLY A 167 -10.85 4.75 2.92
N GLY A 168 -10.76 4.10 4.09
CA GLY A 168 -11.34 4.60 5.33
C GLY A 168 -10.85 3.91 6.60
N TRP A 169 -11.25 4.46 7.74
CA TRP A 169 -11.03 3.88 9.06
C TRP A 169 -12.36 3.56 9.71
N SER A 170 -12.55 2.29 10.09
CA SER A 170 -13.77 1.80 10.72
C SER A 170 -13.53 1.54 12.21
N VAL A 171 -14.45 2.03 13.04
CA VAL A 171 -14.57 1.59 14.44
C VAL A 171 -15.68 0.57 14.48
N MET A 172 -15.38 -0.65 14.88
CA MET A 172 -16.35 -1.75 14.84
C MET A 172 -16.32 -2.61 16.10
N ARG A 173 -17.42 -3.34 16.33
CA ARG A 173 -17.48 -4.49 17.23
C ARG A 173 -18.39 -5.57 16.66
N ALA A 174 -18.11 -6.83 16.98
CA ALA A 174 -18.96 -7.96 16.64
C ALA A 174 -19.97 -8.25 17.76
N SER A 175 -21.26 -7.98 17.54
CA SER A 175 -22.31 -8.23 18.53
C SER A 175 -22.80 -9.68 18.56
N MET A 176 -22.74 -10.37 17.40
CA MET A 176 -23.05 -11.78 17.26
C MET A 176 -22.06 -12.42 16.30
N THR A 177 -21.47 -13.54 16.71
CA THR A 177 -20.56 -14.36 15.91
C THR A 177 -21.09 -15.79 15.85
N PRO A 178 -20.86 -16.52 14.75
CA PRO A 178 -21.29 -17.90 14.65
C PRO A 178 -20.48 -18.78 15.62
N ALA A 179 -21.08 -19.88 16.09
CA ALA A 179 -20.38 -20.87 16.90
C ALA A 179 -19.30 -21.61 16.09
N GLU A 180 -19.58 -21.84 14.80
CA GLU A 180 -18.65 -22.42 13.83
C GLU A 180 -18.51 -21.48 12.64
N TRP A 181 -17.26 -21.20 12.26
CA TRP A 181 -16.95 -20.34 11.13
C TRP A 181 -16.91 -21.16 9.84
N LEU A 182 -17.78 -20.83 8.91
CA LEU A 182 -17.88 -21.36 7.55
C LEU A 182 -17.77 -20.20 6.56
N PRO A 183 -17.49 -20.46 5.26
CA PRO A 183 -17.34 -19.41 4.26
C PRO A 183 -18.47 -18.38 4.20
N ASN A 184 -19.72 -18.76 4.50
CA ASN A 184 -20.88 -17.87 4.45
C ASN A 184 -21.54 -17.71 5.83
N SER A 185 -20.80 -17.88 6.92
CA SER A 185 -21.38 -17.66 8.24
C SER A 185 -21.74 -16.19 8.45
N ASP A 186 -22.97 -15.96 8.90
CA ASP A 186 -23.44 -14.63 9.23
C ASP A 186 -22.80 -14.11 10.53
N VAL A 187 -22.49 -12.82 10.52
CA VAL A 187 -22.06 -12.06 11.69
C VAL A 187 -22.97 -10.85 11.82
N THR A 188 -23.22 -10.40 13.05
CA THR A 188 -23.82 -9.09 13.28
C THR A 188 -22.77 -8.15 13.84
N ILE A 189 -22.45 -7.12 13.07
CA ILE A 189 -21.49 -6.09 13.49
C ILE A 189 -22.19 -4.75 13.69
N GLU A 190 -21.64 -3.98 14.61
CA GLU A 190 -21.90 -2.55 14.70
C GLU A 190 -20.63 -1.82 14.29
N HIS A 191 -20.73 -0.87 13.37
CA HIS A 191 -19.58 -0.13 12.90
C HIS A 191 -19.92 1.31 12.52
N VAL A 192 -18.90 2.15 12.50
CA VAL A 192 -18.93 3.49 11.94
C VAL A 192 -17.65 3.69 11.15
N THR A 193 -17.75 4.20 9.92
CA THR A 193 -16.62 4.34 9.01
C THR A 193 -16.37 5.81 8.69
N PHE A 194 -15.11 6.22 8.83
CA PHE A 194 -14.61 7.53 8.48
C PHE A 194 -13.82 7.39 7.18
N TYR A 195 -14.49 7.65 6.06
CA TYR A 195 -13.88 7.59 4.75
C TYR A 195 -12.97 8.80 4.49
N TYR A 196 -11.85 8.55 3.84
CA TYR A 196 -10.98 9.59 3.27
C TYR A 196 -10.92 9.54 1.74
N LEU A 197 -11.44 8.47 1.13
CA LEU A 197 -11.78 8.40 -0.29
C LEU A 197 -13.29 8.27 -0.46
N GLU A 198 -13.83 8.87 -1.52
CA GLU A 198 -15.26 8.84 -1.82
C GLU A 198 -15.71 7.40 -2.16
N PRO A 199 -16.63 6.77 -1.39
CA PRO A 199 -17.02 5.37 -1.59
C PRO A 199 -17.45 5.04 -3.02
N ALA A 200 -18.14 5.97 -3.70
CA ALA A 200 -18.63 5.74 -5.06
C ALA A 200 -17.51 5.63 -6.12
N THR A 201 -16.34 6.23 -5.89
CA THR A 201 -15.24 6.30 -6.87
C THR A 201 -13.93 5.66 -6.39
N MET A 202 -13.86 5.32 -5.10
CA MET A 202 -12.69 4.80 -4.40
C MET A 202 -11.96 3.69 -5.15
N LYS A 203 -12.67 2.63 -5.59
CA LYS A 203 -12.04 1.50 -6.29
C LYS A 203 -11.29 1.95 -7.54
N ARG A 204 -11.94 2.76 -8.37
CA ARG A 204 -11.36 3.30 -9.61
C ARG A 204 -10.16 4.20 -9.31
N GLU A 205 -10.24 5.03 -8.29
CA GLU A 205 -9.14 5.91 -7.87
C GLU A 205 -7.92 5.11 -7.42
N ILE A 206 -8.13 4.05 -6.65
CA ILE A 206 -7.06 3.14 -6.19
C ILE A 206 -6.42 2.41 -7.37
N GLU A 207 -7.21 1.86 -8.28
CA GLU A 207 -6.69 1.17 -9.48
C GLU A 207 -5.86 2.15 -10.34
N THR A 208 -6.38 3.37 -10.56
CA THR A 208 -5.68 4.42 -11.32
C THR A 208 -4.37 4.86 -10.65
N ALA A 209 -4.33 4.88 -9.31
CA ALA A 209 -3.14 5.22 -8.57
C ALA A 209 -2.10 4.08 -8.62
N LEU A 210 -2.54 2.83 -8.45
CA LEU A 210 -1.68 1.65 -8.47
C LEU A 210 -0.90 1.53 -9.78
N GLU A 211 -1.51 1.85 -10.93
CA GLU A 211 -0.85 1.86 -12.25
C GLU A 211 0.36 2.82 -12.34
N LYS A 212 0.50 3.76 -11.40
CA LYS A 212 1.54 4.79 -11.39
C LYS A 212 2.56 4.62 -10.26
N LEU A 213 2.31 3.69 -9.33
CA LEU A 213 3.16 3.47 -8.17
C LEU A 213 4.12 2.31 -8.45
N PRO A 214 5.45 2.51 -8.34
CA PRO A 214 6.40 1.42 -8.52
C PRO A 214 6.24 0.40 -7.41
N ILE A 215 6.36 -0.88 -7.76
CA ILE A 215 6.38 -1.98 -6.79
C ILE A 215 7.81 -2.50 -6.68
N ARG A 216 8.32 -2.60 -5.46
CA ARG A 216 9.64 -3.16 -5.18
C ARG A 216 9.47 -4.39 -4.31
N VAL A 217 10.06 -5.50 -4.73
CA VAL A 217 10.06 -6.76 -3.98
C VAL A 217 11.39 -6.88 -3.25
N LEU A 218 11.37 -6.72 -1.92
CA LEU A 218 12.58 -6.75 -1.10
C LEU A 218 12.99 -8.18 -0.73
N ASP A 219 12.00 -9.06 -0.51
CA ASP A 219 12.21 -10.48 -0.30
C ASP A 219 11.79 -11.28 -1.54
N LYS A 220 12.75 -11.97 -2.16
CA LYS A 220 12.55 -12.74 -3.39
C LYS A 220 11.48 -13.82 -3.26
N GLN A 221 11.25 -14.37 -2.06
CA GLN A 221 10.20 -15.39 -1.85
C GLN A 221 8.80 -14.83 -2.12
N TRP A 222 8.60 -13.52 -1.92
CA TRP A 222 7.33 -12.86 -2.16
C TRP A 222 7.09 -12.50 -3.63
N ARG A 223 8.08 -12.71 -4.50
CA ARG A 223 7.93 -12.46 -5.93
C ARG A 223 6.87 -13.36 -6.57
N GLU A 224 6.79 -14.62 -6.14
CA GLU A 224 5.81 -15.60 -6.63
C GLU A 224 4.40 -15.36 -6.06
N ILE A 225 4.32 -14.64 -4.94
CA ILE A 225 3.05 -14.23 -4.33
C ILE A 225 2.45 -13.06 -5.10
N LEU A 226 3.27 -12.10 -5.55
CA LEU A 226 2.81 -10.98 -6.38
C LEU A 226 2.27 -11.49 -7.73
N PRO A 227 1.01 -11.17 -8.11
CA PRO A 227 0.48 -11.57 -9.41
C PRO A 227 1.31 -11.06 -10.59
N VAL A 228 1.46 -11.90 -11.62
CA VAL A 228 2.15 -11.58 -12.88
C VAL A 228 1.60 -10.31 -13.54
N TYR A 229 0.32 -10.00 -13.33
CA TYR A 229 -0.30 -8.76 -13.82
C TYR A 229 0.48 -7.50 -13.41
N TYR A 230 1.13 -7.50 -12.23
CA TYR A 230 1.90 -6.35 -11.73
C TYR A 230 3.35 -6.33 -12.18
N ASP A 231 3.82 -7.28 -12.99
CA ASP A 231 5.23 -7.38 -13.39
C ASP A 231 5.76 -6.12 -14.06
N HIS A 232 4.91 -5.44 -14.83
CA HIS A 232 5.24 -4.19 -15.51
C HIS A 232 5.44 -2.99 -14.55
N LEU A 233 4.98 -3.11 -13.30
CA LEU A 233 5.17 -2.12 -12.24
C LEU A 233 6.38 -2.46 -11.35
N VAL A 234 6.95 -3.66 -11.47
CA VAL A 234 8.05 -4.11 -10.61
C VAL A 234 9.35 -3.44 -11.03
N THR A 235 10.00 -2.72 -10.12
CA THR A 235 11.29 -2.06 -10.35
C THR A 235 12.39 -2.69 -9.48
N ASN A 236 13.60 -2.78 -10.04
CA ASN A 236 14.81 -3.20 -9.31
C ASN A 236 15.61 -2.01 -8.79
N GLU A 237 15.14 -0.79 -9.04
CA GLU A 237 15.85 0.43 -8.69
C GLU A 237 15.74 0.67 -7.18
N SER A 238 16.88 0.94 -6.55
CA SER A 238 16.89 1.57 -5.23
C SER A 238 16.33 2.99 -5.36
N PRO A 239 15.77 3.59 -4.29
CA PRO A 239 15.32 4.99 -4.38
C PRO A 239 16.47 5.79 -4.97
#